data_AF-A0A7Y0AEA8-F1
#
_entry.id   AF-A0A7Y0AEA8-F1
#
_cell.length_a   1.000
_cell.length_b   1.000
_cell.length_c   1.000
_cell.angle_alpha   90.00
_cell.angle_beta   90.00
_cell.angle_gamma   90.00
#
_symmetry.space_group_name_H-M   'P 1'
#
loop_
_entity.id
_entity.type
_entity.pdbx_description
1 polymer ?
#
loop_
_entity_poly.entity_id
_entity_poly.type
_entity_poly.pdbx_seq_one_letter_code
_entity_poly.pdbx_strand_id
1 'polypeptide(L)'
;MPPAKLEEALRLMLRADSASQHAGAESAGLVLDQALSKPGHDFYDLFYNSFEAPPGSNDFTVLVGERPGRGNSSLVVLTVNDQELIETPLPTRLDQMEELVAQAVEIAQGFLVEAQNVSRQLESGRRTPLEVY
;
A
#
# COMPACT_ATOMS: atom_id res chain seq x y z
N MET A 1 -20.56 -34.43 24.98
CA MET A 1 -19.62 -34.34 23.83
C MET A 1 -18.25 -34.79 24.32
N PRO A 2 -17.50 -35.61 23.57
CA PRO A 2 -16.18 -36.06 24.02
C PRO A 2 -15.18 -34.89 24.02
N PRO A 3 -14.34 -34.76 25.07
CA PRO A 3 -13.46 -33.61 25.29
C PRO A 3 -12.47 -33.39 24.14
N ALA A 4 -12.05 -34.45 23.45
CA ALA A 4 -11.13 -34.40 22.33
C ALA A 4 -11.63 -33.56 21.13
N LYS A 5 -12.95 -33.52 20.89
CA LYS A 5 -13.52 -32.70 19.80
C LYS A 5 -13.53 -31.21 20.12
N LEU A 6 -13.56 -30.85 21.40
CA LEU A 6 -13.50 -29.46 21.85
C LEU A 6 -12.08 -28.91 21.68
N GLU A 7 -11.08 -29.73 21.96
CA GLU A 7 -9.67 -29.39 21.75
C GLU A 7 -9.31 -29.23 20.27
N GLU A 8 -9.85 -30.09 19.41
CA GLU A 8 -9.66 -29.98 17.95
C GLU A 8 -10.30 -28.71 17.38
N ALA A 9 -11.54 -28.41 17.80
CA ALA A 9 -12.24 -27.20 17.38
C ALA A 9 -11.51 -25.92 17.86
N LEU A 10 -11.00 -25.93 19.10
CA LEU A 10 -10.25 -24.79 19.65
C LEU A 10 -8.91 -24.59 18.92
N ARG A 11 -8.23 -25.68 18.55
CA ARG A 11 -7.00 -25.63 17.74
C ARG A 11 -7.25 -25.07 16.34
N LEU A 12 -8.36 -25.44 15.72
CA LEU A 12 -8.71 -24.97 14.38
C LEU A 12 -9.02 -23.46 14.39
N MET A 13 -9.75 -23.01 15.41
CA MET A 13 -10.10 -21.60 15.61
C MET A 13 -8.88 -20.73 15.91
N LEU A 14 -7.94 -21.23 16.73
CA LEU A 14 -6.70 -20.51 17.04
C LEU A 14 -5.76 -20.36 15.82
N ARG A 15 -5.71 -21.36 14.92
CA ARG A 15 -4.94 -21.28 13.67
C ARG A 15 -5.52 -20.28 12.68
N ALA A 16 -6.85 -20.18 12.59
CA ALA A 16 -7.51 -19.21 11.71
C ALA A 16 -7.26 -17.77 12.18
N ASP A 17 -7.24 -17.54 13.50
CA ASP A 17 -6.92 -16.23 14.08
C ASP A 17 -5.45 -15.85 13.88
N SER A 18 -4.53 -16.82 13.96
CA SER A 18 -3.09 -16.61 13.72
C SER A 18 -2.75 -16.20 12.27
N ALA A 19 -3.60 -16.53 11.29
CA ALA A 19 -3.44 -16.08 9.90
C ALA A 19 -3.95 -14.64 9.67
N SER A 20 -4.73 -14.11 10.61
CA SER A 20 -5.35 -12.79 10.57
C SER A 20 -4.62 -11.76 11.45
N GLN A 21 -3.64 -12.22 12.24
CA GLN A 21 -2.82 -11.38 13.08
C GLN A 21 -1.58 -10.95 12.29
N HIS A 22 -1.70 -9.81 11.62
CA HIS A 22 -0.63 -8.84 11.34
C HIS A 22 0.77 -9.45 11.46
N ALA A 23 1.19 -10.14 10.40
CA ALA A 23 2.58 -10.49 10.21
C ALA A 23 3.36 -9.18 10.04
N GLY A 24 3.69 -8.54 11.16
CA GLY A 24 4.78 -7.59 11.28
C GLY A 24 6.10 -8.34 11.06
N ALA A 25 6.29 -8.81 9.83
CA ALA A 25 7.60 -9.07 9.30
C ALA A 25 8.27 -7.70 9.15
N GLU A 26 9.55 -7.68 9.48
CA GLU A 26 10.43 -6.53 9.73
C GLU A 26 10.72 -5.70 8.45
N SER A 27 9.97 -5.98 7.38
CA SER A 27 9.98 -5.40 6.04
C SER A 27 8.57 -5.56 5.44
N ALA A 28 7.56 -4.98 6.09
CA ALA A 28 6.24 -4.83 5.50
C ALA A 28 6.10 -3.36 5.10
N GLY A 29 5.76 -3.09 3.85
CA GLY A 29 5.57 -1.71 3.37
C GLY A 29 4.53 -0.96 4.21
N LEU A 30 4.73 0.34 4.34
CA LEU A 30 3.94 1.21 5.22
C LEU A 30 2.98 2.05 4.39
N VAL A 31 1.74 2.19 4.85
CA VAL A 31 0.75 3.11 4.25
C VAL A 31 0.27 4.06 5.35
N LEU A 32 0.62 5.34 5.22
CA LEU A 32 0.37 6.37 6.23
C LEU A 32 -0.76 7.32 5.80
N ASP A 33 -1.63 7.61 6.76
CA ASP A 33 -2.64 8.67 6.65
C ASP A 33 -2.06 10.01 7.11
N GLN A 34 -2.10 11.01 6.22
CA GLN A 34 -1.82 12.41 6.51
C GLN A 34 -2.93 13.32 5.95
N ALA A 35 -4.13 12.78 5.78
CA ALA A 35 -5.31 13.57 5.46
C ALA A 35 -5.70 14.48 6.64
N LEU A 36 -6.38 15.58 6.33
CA LEU A 36 -6.76 16.60 7.31
C LEU A 36 -8.28 16.71 7.44
N SER A 37 -9.00 16.47 6.36
CA SER A 37 -10.46 16.60 6.29
C SER A 37 -11.14 15.23 6.27
N LYS A 38 -12.44 15.21 6.59
CA LYS A 38 -13.27 14.01 6.46
C LYS A 38 -13.16 13.34 5.08
N PRO A 39 -13.38 14.02 3.94
CA PRO A 39 -13.24 13.38 2.65
C PRO A 39 -11.82 12.89 2.37
N GLY A 40 -10.79 13.46 3.00
CA GLY A 40 -9.42 13.00 2.88
C GLY A 40 -9.20 11.68 3.61
N HIS A 41 -9.71 11.55 4.83
CA HIS A 41 -9.71 10.28 5.57
C HIS A 41 -10.56 9.22 4.86
N ASP A 42 -11.73 9.60 4.33
CA ASP A 42 -12.56 8.68 3.55
C ASP A 42 -11.80 8.17 2.29
N PHE A 43 -11.01 9.02 1.63
CA PHE A 43 -10.13 8.60 0.54
C PHE A 43 -9.02 7.65 1.01
N TYR A 44 -8.37 7.95 2.15
CA TYR A 44 -7.37 7.06 2.75
C TYR A 44 -7.95 5.69 3.06
N ASP A 45 -9.11 5.62 3.69
CA ASP A 45 -9.77 4.36 4.04
C ASP A 45 -10.07 3.52 2.79
N LEU A 46 -10.63 4.14 1.75
CA LEU A 46 -10.90 3.45 0.48
C LEU A 46 -9.61 2.98 -0.19
N PHE A 47 -8.58 3.82 -0.21
CA PHE A 47 -7.28 3.46 -0.76
C PHE A 47 -6.64 2.31 0.02
N TYR A 48 -6.57 2.39 1.35
CA TYR A 48 -5.96 1.39 2.21
C TYR A 48 -6.65 0.02 2.07
N ASN A 49 -7.98 0.00 1.98
CA ASN A 49 -8.75 -1.23 1.78
C ASN A 49 -8.58 -1.83 0.38
N SER A 50 -8.28 -1.02 -0.62
CA SER A 50 -8.15 -1.45 -2.02
C SER A 50 -6.71 -1.76 -2.42
N PHE A 51 -5.74 -1.20 -1.71
CA PHE A 51 -4.33 -1.27 -2.04
C PHE A 51 -3.73 -2.59 -1.56
N GLU A 52 -3.31 -3.41 -2.50
CA GLU A 52 -2.46 -4.57 -2.23
C GLU A 52 -1.09 -4.34 -2.87
N ALA A 53 -0.03 -4.54 -2.09
CA ALA A 53 1.32 -4.36 -2.58
C ALA A 53 1.65 -5.46 -3.61
N PRO A 54 2.31 -5.12 -4.74
CA PRO A 54 2.73 -6.12 -5.70
C PRO A 54 3.77 -7.06 -5.07
N PRO A 55 3.79 -8.35 -5.46
CA PRO A 55 4.72 -9.31 -4.90
C PRO A 55 6.18 -8.87 -5.11
N GLY A 56 7.02 -9.02 -4.09
CA GLY A 56 8.42 -8.62 -4.12
C GLY A 56 8.69 -7.15 -3.72
N SER A 57 7.66 -6.37 -3.39
CA SER A 57 7.81 -5.03 -2.81
C SER A 57 7.84 -5.14 -1.30
N ASN A 58 9.02 -5.28 -0.70
CA ASN A 58 9.17 -5.42 0.76
C ASN A 58 9.59 -4.14 1.49
N ASP A 59 9.85 -3.05 0.77
CA ASP A 59 10.36 -1.80 1.34
C ASP A 59 9.74 -0.61 0.59
N PHE A 60 8.55 -0.19 1.02
CA PHE A 60 7.94 1.02 0.47
C PHE A 60 7.19 1.78 1.55
N THR A 61 7.05 3.09 1.35
CA THR A 61 6.19 3.95 2.14
C THR A 61 5.23 4.66 1.19
N VAL A 62 3.93 4.38 1.31
CA VAL A 62 2.87 5.14 0.66
C VAL A 62 2.31 6.14 1.67
N LEU A 63 2.14 7.39 1.26
CA LEU A 63 1.58 8.46 2.06
C LEU A 63 0.41 9.06 1.29
N VAL A 64 -0.76 9.01 1.92
CA VAL A 64 -1.98 9.68 1.44
C VAL A 64 -2.12 10.98 2.22
N GLY A 65 -1.82 12.09 1.57
CA GLY A 65 -1.82 13.42 2.18
C GLY A 65 -2.92 14.32 1.65
N GLU A 66 -3.17 15.39 2.37
CA GLU A 66 -4.08 16.46 1.94
C GLU A 66 -3.37 17.82 1.97
N ARG A 67 -3.60 18.65 0.94
CA ARG A 67 -3.12 20.03 0.87
C ARG A 67 -4.25 21.01 0.61
N PRO A 68 -4.16 22.26 1.09
CA PRO A 68 -5.12 23.29 0.74
C PRO A 68 -5.05 23.61 -0.75
N GLY A 69 -6.20 23.56 -1.42
CA GLY A 69 -6.37 23.91 -2.82
C GLY A 69 -6.72 25.39 -3.01
N ARG A 70 -7.16 25.74 -4.23
CA ARG A 70 -7.64 27.10 -4.54
C ARG A 70 -9.02 27.30 -3.92
N GLY A 71 -9.21 28.41 -3.20
CA GLY A 71 -10.49 28.72 -2.56
C GLY A 71 -10.78 27.79 -1.39
N ASN A 72 -11.97 27.19 -1.36
CA ASN A 72 -12.40 26.26 -0.31
C ASN A 72 -12.32 24.79 -0.75
N SER A 73 -11.33 24.47 -1.60
CA SER A 73 -11.07 23.10 -2.07
C SER A 73 -9.85 22.52 -1.36
N SER A 74 -9.79 21.20 -1.31
CA SER A 74 -8.62 20.44 -0.87
C SER A 74 -8.07 19.63 -2.03
N LEU A 75 -6.77 19.36 -2.00
CA LEU A 75 -6.08 18.47 -2.92
C LEU A 75 -5.70 17.20 -2.17
N VAL A 76 -5.89 16.04 -2.80
CA VAL A 76 -5.32 14.78 -2.35
C VAL A 76 -3.96 14.58 -3.01
N VAL A 77 -3.01 14.10 -2.23
CA VAL A 77 -1.63 13.89 -2.65
C VAL A 77 -1.24 12.46 -2.33
N LEU A 78 -0.84 11.70 -3.34
CA LEU A 78 -0.30 10.36 -3.13
C LEU A 78 1.21 10.37 -3.36
N THR A 79 1.96 9.97 -2.34
CA THR A 79 3.42 9.89 -2.40
C THR A 79 3.86 8.45 -2.14
N VAL A 80 4.80 7.94 -2.93
CA VAL A 80 5.42 6.63 -2.71
C VAL A 80 6.94 6.82 -2.63
N ASN A 81 7.55 6.46 -1.51
CA ASN A 81 9.00 6.64 -1.26
C ASN A 81 9.46 8.08 -1.53
N ASP A 82 8.75 9.06 -0.96
CA ASP A 82 8.98 10.50 -1.15
C ASP A 82 8.78 11.02 -2.59
N GLN A 83 8.33 10.18 -3.52
CA GLN A 83 7.97 10.60 -4.88
C GLN A 83 6.46 10.82 -4.98
N GLU A 84 6.07 12.05 -5.30
CA GLU A 84 4.68 12.41 -5.54
C GLU A 84 4.22 11.84 -6.88
N LEU A 85 3.18 11.00 -6.84
CA LEU A 85 2.61 10.36 -8.02
C LEU A 85 1.32 11.03 -8.48
N ILE A 86 0.55 11.59 -7.54
CA ILE A 86 -0.76 12.20 -7.79
C ILE A 86 -0.87 13.46 -6.95
N GLU A 87 -1.36 14.53 -7.56
CA GLU A 87 -1.86 15.72 -6.89
C GLU A 87 -3.13 16.19 -7.63
N THR A 88 -4.30 15.97 -7.03
CA THR A 88 -5.58 16.27 -7.69
C THR A 88 -6.63 16.80 -6.71
N PRO A 89 -7.66 17.53 -7.17
CA PRO A 89 -8.75 17.97 -6.31
C PRO A 89 -9.45 16.79 -5.65
N LEU A 90 -9.61 16.84 -4.33
CA LEU A 90 -10.24 15.81 -3.54
C LEU A 90 -11.77 15.80 -3.81
N PRO A 91 -12.33 14.73 -4.38
CA PRO A 91 -13.77 14.64 -4.63
C PRO A 91 -14.54 14.49 -3.33
N THR A 92 -15.76 15.05 -3.29
CA THR A 92 -16.68 14.90 -2.15
C THR A 92 -17.77 13.87 -2.40
N ARG A 93 -18.00 13.49 -3.67
CA ARG A 93 -18.97 12.46 -4.05
C ARG A 93 -18.28 11.10 -4.08
N LEU A 94 -18.90 10.10 -3.46
CA LEU A 94 -18.34 8.76 -3.30
C LEU A 94 -17.95 8.12 -4.63
N ASP A 95 -18.81 8.16 -5.65
CA ASP A 95 -18.53 7.48 -6.93
C ASP A 95 -17.25 8.02 -7.61
N GLN A 96 -17.02 9.34 -7.51
CA GLN A 96 -15.79 9.95 -8.04
C GLN A 96 -14.57 9.63 -7.16
N MET A 97 -14.78 9.47 -5.87
CA MET A 97 -13.73 9.12 -4.93
C MET A 97 -13.26 7.68 -5.20
N GLU A 98 -14.18 6.74 -5.36
CA GLU A 98 -13.87 5.35 -5.71
C GLU A 98 -13.13 5.26 -7.05
N GLU A 99 -13.56 6.02 -8.07
CA GLU A 99 -12.85 6.08 -9.36
C GLU A 99 -11.43 6.64 -9.22
N LEU A 100 -11.24 7.69 -8.41
CA LEU A 100 -9.93 8.27 -8.15
C LEU A 100 -9.04 7.31 -7.35
N VAL A 101 -9.61 6.58 -6.38
CA VAL A 101 -8.90 5.56 -5.60
C VAL A 101 -8.43 4.43 -6.49
N ALA A 102 -9.29 3.92 -7.39
CA ALA A 102 -8.91 2.86 -8.32
C ALA A 102 -7.71 3.27 -9.20
N GLN A 103 -7.74 4.50 -9.73
CA GLN A 103 -6.60 5.06 -10.47
C GLN A 103 -5.35 5.20 -9.59
N ALA A 104 -5.52 5.67 -8.36
CA ALA A 104 -4.42 5.85 -7.41
C ALA A 104 -3.70 4.54 -7.06
N VAL A 105 -4.47 3.47 -6.86
CA VAL A 105 -3.93 2.13 -6.60
C VAL A 105 -3.14 1.63 -7.81
N GLU A 106 -3.68 1.75 -9.02
CA GLU A 106 -3.00 1.32 -10.25
C GLU A 106 -1.66 2.05 -10.43
N ILE A 107 -1.65 3.37 -10.24
CA ILE A 107 -0.44 4.20 -10.35
C ILE A 107 0.60 3.79 -9.30
N ALA A 108 0.20 3.61 -8.05
CA ALA A 108 1.12 3.21 -6.97
C ALA A 108 1.72 1.82 -7.22
N GLN A 109 0.89 0.85 -7.62
CA GLN A 109 1.36 -0.49 -7.95
C GLN A 109 2.32 -0.49 -9.14
N GLY A 110 1.98 0.25 -10.21
CA GLY A 110 2.82 0.40 -11.39
C GLY A 110 4.19 0.98 -11.05
N PHE A 111 4.21 2.04 -10.23
CA PHE A 111 5.44 2.65 -9.75
C PHE A 111 6.31 1.67 -8.94
N LEU A 112 5.71 0.89 -8.04
CA LEU A 112 6.43 -0.13 -7.28
C LEU A 112 7.01 -1.24 -8.15
N VAL A 113 6.24 -1.73 -9.13
CA VAL A 113 6.72 -2.75 -10.08
C VAL A 113 7.89 -2.21 -10.92
N GLU A 114 7.81 -0.98 -11.38
CA GLU A 114 8.89 -0.33 -12.13
C GLU A 114 10.15 -0.20 -11.28
N ALA A 115 10.03 0.29 -10.04
CA ALA A 115 11.14 0.39 -9.10
C ALA A 115 11.83 -0.96 -8.85
N GLN A 116 11.07 -2.06 -8.72
CA GLN A 116 11.65 -3.40 -8.60
C GLN A 116 12.41 -3.84 -9.85
N ASN A 117 11.88 -3.55 -11.04
CA ASN A 117 12.51 -3.92 -12.30
C ASN A 117 13.85 -3.20 -12.48
N VAL A 118 13.90 -1.91 -12.13
CA VAL A 118 15.13 -1.12 -12.15
C VAL A 118 16.16 -1.73 -11.19
N SER A 119 15.79 -1.99 -9.94
CA SER A 119 16.69 -2.61 -8.95
C SER A 119 17.29 -3.93 -9.42
N ARG A 120 16.45 -4.84 -9.99
CA ARG A 120 16.91 -6.13 -10.53
C ARG A 120 17.90 -5.99 -11.69
N GLN A 121 17.74 -4.99 -12.56
CA GLN A 121 18.68 -4.73 -13.65
C GLN A 121 20.04 -4.21 -13.15
N LEU A 122 20.05 -3.40 -12.10
CA LEU A 122 21.27 -2.90 -11.48
C LEU A 122 22.06 -4.04 -10.80
N GLU A 123 21.35 -4.97 -10.16
CA GLU A 123 21.96 -6.16 -9.54
C GLU A 123 22.54 -7.13 -10.57
N SER A 124 21.86 -7.35 -11.70
CA SER A 124 22.35 -8.25 -12.76
C SER A 124 23.59 -7.68 -13.47
N GLY A 125 23.64 -6.38 -13.72
CA GLY A 125 24.81 -5.72 -14.33
C GLY A 125 26.07 -5.76 -13.46
N ARG A 126 25.93 -5.72 -12.13
CA ARG A 126 27.06 -5.81 -11.18
C ARG A 126 27.66 -7.21 -11.07
N ARG A 127 26.97 -8.27 -11.51
CA ARG A 127 27.43 -9.66 -11.38
C ARG A 127 28.32 -10.16 -12.52
N THR A 128 28.63 -9.33 -13.51
CA THR A 128 29.62 -9.69 -14.55
C THR A 128 30.99 -9.83 -13.88
N PRO A 129 31.59 -11.04 -13.79
CA PRO A 129 32.87 -11.21 -13.13
C PRO A 129 33.93 -10.39 -13.88
N LEU A 130 34.80 -9.71 -13.14
CA LEU A 130 36.05 -9.20 -13.69
C LEU A 130 36.82 -10.41 -14.23
N GLU A 131 36.76 -10.63 -15.55
CA GLU A 131 37.65 -11.56 -16.22
C GLU A 131 39.07 -11.04 -16.00
N VAL A 132 39.77 -11.71 -15.08
CA VAL A 132 41.19 -11.50 -14.80
C VAL A 132 41.96 -11.96 -16.05
N TYR A 133 42.50 -10.99 -16.78
CA TYR A 133 43.47 -11.21 -17.87
C TYR A 133 44.89 -11.29 -17.30
#